data_AF-A0A2V7EEX4-F1
#
_entry.id   AF-A0A2V7EEX4-F1
#
_cell.length_a   1.000
_cell.length_b   1.000
_cell.length_c   1.000
_cell.angle_alpha   90.00
_cell.angle_beta   90.00
_cell.angle_gamma   90.00
#
_symmetry.space_group_name_H-M   'P 1'
#
loop_
_entity.id
_entity.type
_entity.pdbx_description
1 polymer ?
#
loop_
_entity_poly.entity_id
_entity_poly.type
_entity_poly.pdbx_seq_one_letter_code
_entity_poly.pdbx_strand_id
1 'polypeptide(L)'
;MLFRTRTPDSTVWKRFRSGQDGFTFTRTGDIYEAKVVANAERVVDLFYTMSELMAPAVDVYIYDARSKTSWSGQMIALPDIRDAVARLKVPLATYGGVEITLFTPEDQLTLSPQLELYIYSRSDRWVYLLNSMNLEERASLEERLWGIQSWERAPAPALSDAVAAAAERLSIKSA
;
A
#
# COMPACT_ATOMS: atom_id res chain seq x y z
N MET A 1 -11.68 45.01 27.48
CA MET A 1 -10.90 44.53 26.32
C MET A 1 -10.80 43.01 26.43
N LEU A 2 -11.45 42.27 25.54
CA LEU A 2 -11.49 40.80 25.54
C LEU A 2 -10.78 40.31 24.27
N PHE A 3 -9.56 39.80 24.43
CA PHE A 3 -8.83 39.14 23.35
C PHE A 3 -9.50 37.80 23.06
N ARG A 4 -10.27 37.73 21.96
CA ARG A 4 -10.74 36.48 21.37
C ARG A 4 -9.56 35.80 20.69
N THR A 5 -8.99 34.78 21.32
CA THR A 5 -8.12 33.81 20.67
C THR A 5 -8.89 33.15 19.53
N ARG A 6 -8.48 33.39 18.28
CA ARG A 6 -8.90 32.57 17.14
C ARG A 6 -8.30 31.18 17.34
N THR A 7 -9.08 30.25 17.86
CA THR A 7 -8.79 28.82 17.69
C THR A 7 -8.75 28.56 16.19
N PRO A 8 -7.65 28.05 15.61
CA PRO A 8 -7.64 27.71 14.20
C PRO A 8 -8.65 26.59 13.98
N ASP A 9 -9.72 26.92 13.27
CA ASP A 9 -10.74 25.97 12.85
C ASP A 9 -10.10 24.94 11.91
N SER A 10 -10.12 23.69 12.34
CA SER A 10 -9.85 22.48 11.55
C SER A 10 -8.45 22.34 10.93
N THR A 11 -7.67 21.39 11.45
CA THR A 11 -6.62 20.76 10.65
C THR A 11 -7.26 20.17 9.39
N VAL A 12 -6.69 20.51 8.23
CA VAL A 12 -7.07 20.06 6.88
C VAL A 12 -7.33 18.55 6.79
N TRP A 13 -6.79 17.78 7.73
CA TRP A 13 -6.91 16.34 7.94
C TRP A 13 -8.34 15.81 8.17
N LYS A 14 -9.31 16.64 8.56
CA LYS A 14 -10.70 16.18 8.75
C LYS A 14 -11.55 16.13 7.46
N ARG A 15 -11.12 16.73 6.35
CA ARG A 15 -11.97 16.90 5.15
C ARG A 15 -12.01 15.72 4.17
N PHE A 16 -11.38 14.58 4.49
CA PHE A 16 -11.42 13.36 3.65
C PHE A 16 -11.83 12.09 4.41
N ARG A 17 -12.73 12.19 5.40
CA ARG A 17 -13.31 11.01 6.05
C ARG A 17 -14.52 10.49 5.26
N SER A 18 -14.29 9.72 4.20
CA SER A 18 -15.26 8.70 3.84
C SER A 18 -15.14 7.59 4.89
N GLY A 19 -16.23 7.22 5.56
CA GLY A 19 -16.28 6.14 6.56
C GLY A 19 -16.03 4.73 6.00
N GLN A 20 -15.17 4.61 4.99
CA GLN A 20 -14.80 3.38 4.28
C GLN A 20 -13.35 2.95 4.55
N ASP A 21 -12.53 3.80 5.16
CA ASP A 21 -11.15 3.42 5.50
C ASP A 21 -11.17 2.47 6.70
N GLY A 22 -10.94 1.20 6.44
CA GLY A 22 -11.00 0.16 7.45
C GLY A 22 -10.16 -1.04 7.06
N PHE A 23 -10.05 -1.98 8.00
CA PHE A 23 -9.38 -3.23 7.74
C PHE A 23 -10.16 -4.41 8.32
N THR A 24 -10.05 -5.56 7.69
CA THR A 24 -10.37 -6.84 8.33
C THR A 24 -9.10 -7.43 8.90
N PHE A 25 -9.23 -8.17 9.99
CA PHE A 25 -8.14 -8.93 10.56
C PHE A 25 -8.58 -10.35 10.85
N THR A 26 -7.84 -11.32 10.33
CA THR A 26 -8.13 -12.73 10.50
C THR A 26 -6.85 -13.47 10.87
N ARG A 27 -7.00 -14.60 11.57
CA ARG A 27 -5.90 -15.51 11.86
C ARG A 27 -6.21 -16.85 11.23
N THR A 28 -5.30 -17.31 10.36
CA THR A 28 -5.37 -18.63 9.74
C THR A 28 -4.11 -19.42 10.12
N GLY A 29 -4.27 -20.39 11.03
CA GLY A 29 -3.14 -21.10 11.61
C GLY A 29 -2.22 -20.15 12.41
N ASP A 30 -0.96 -20.06 11.99
CA ASP A 30 0.06 -19.20 12.61
C ASP A 30 0.29 -17.88 11.87
N ILE A 31 -0.53 -17.59 10.84
CA ILE A 31 -0.45 -16.36 10.06
C ILE A 31 -1.64 -15.47 10.38
N TYR A 32 -1.32 -14.22 10.68
CA TYR A 32 -2.26 -13.12 10.79
C TYR A 32 -2.35 -12.41 9.44
N GLU A 33 -3.56 -12.25 8.93
CA GLU A 33 -3.86 -11.52 7.70
C GLU A 33 -4.63 -10.25 8.05
N ALA A 34 -4.15 -9.11 7.56
CA ALA A 34 -4.90 -7.87 7.55
C ALA A 34 -5.16 -7.45 6.10
N LYS A 35 -6.43 -7.20 5.76
CA LYS A 35 -6.82 -6.60 4.49
C LYS A 35 -7.28 -5.18 4.77
N VAL A 36 -6.61 -4.19 4.20
CA VAL A 36 -6.94 -2.77 4.32
C VAL A 36 -7.59 -2.30 3.03
N VAL A 37 -8.74 -1.64 3.16
CA VAL A 37 -9.44 -1.00 2.04
C VAL A 37 -9.58 0.47 2.36
N ALA A 38 -9.15 1.30 1.41
CA ALA A 38 -9.29 2.75 1.43
C ALA A 38 -9.40 3.27 -0.01
N ASN A 39 -9.43 4.59 -0.20
CA ASN A 39 -9.28 5.16 -1.54
C ASN A 39 -7.85 4.94 -2.09
N ALA A 40 -7.69 5.04 -3.42
CA ALA A 40 -6.44 4.72 -4.13
C ALA A 40 -5.20 5.44 -3.58
N GLU A 41 -5.26 6.77 -3.45
CA GLU A 41 -4.16 7.58 -2.91
C GLU A 41 -3.80 7.14 -1.49
N ARG A 42 -4.82 6.95 -0.64
CA ARG A 42 -4.64 6.54 0.75
C ARG A 42 -4.05 5.14 0.88
N VAL A 43 -4.47 4.17 0.06
CA VAL A 43 -3.89 2.82 0.11
C VAL A 43 -2.40 2.86 -0.27
N VAL A 44 -2.05 3.62 -1.31
CA VAL A 44 -0.65 3.79 -1.73
C VAL A 44 0.17 4.52 -0.66
N ASP A 45 -0.40 5.56 -0.03
CA ASP A 45 0.22 6.27 1.10
C ASP A 45 0.42 5.36 2.32
N LEU A 46 -0.57 4.53 2.65
CA LEU A 46 -0.49 3.56 3.72
C LEU A 46 0.58 2.52 3.43
N PHE A 47 0.61 1.95 2.23
CA PHE A 47 1.69 1.03 1.82
C PHE A 47 3.08 1.67 2.01
N TYR A 48 3.28 2.89 1.51
CA TYR A 48 4.55 3.61 1.69
C TYR A 48 4.88 3.88 3.17
N THR A 49 3.90 4.25 3.98
CA THR A 49 4.10 4.55 5.41
C THR A 49 4.38 3.29 6.21
N MET A 50 3.62 2.21 5.96
CA MET A 50 3.75 0.94 6.64
C MET A 50 5.01 0.19 6.26
N SER A 51 5.55 0.41 5.05
CA SER A 51 6.84 -0.13 4.64
C SER A 51 7.97 0.30 5.58
N GLU A 52 7.87 1.46 6.25
CA GLU A 52 8.83 1.93 7.25
C GLU A 52 8.95 1.00 8.46
N LEU A 53 7.90 0.25 8.75
CA LEU A 53 7.78 -0.63 9.91
C LEU A 53 8.24 -2.06 9.61
N MET A 54 8.79 -2.28 8.40
CA MET A 54 9.42 -3.52 7.99
C MET A 54 10.89 -3.58 8.40
N ALA A 55 11.52 -4.74 8.21
CA ALA A 55 12.95 -4.90 8.46
C ALA A 55 13.79 -3.99 7.53
N PRO A 56 15.02 -3.60 7.93
CA PRO A 56 15.86 -2.70 7.14
C PRO A 56 16.28 -3.23 5.75
N ALA A 57 16.20 -4.54 5.54
CA ALA A 57 16.40 -5.20 4.25
C ALA A 57 15.25 -6.18 4.01
N VAL A 58 14.68 -6.14 2.82
CA VAL A 58 13.51 -6.94 2.45
C VAL A 58 13.69 -7.53 1.05
N ASP A 59 13.00 -8.62 0.80
CA ASP A 59 12.80 -9.11 -0.55
C ASP A 59 11.66 -8.32 -1.18
N VAL A 60 11.77 -8.05 -2.49
CA VAL A 60 10.79 -7.26 -3.24
C VAL A 60 10.38 -8.02 -4.49
N TYR A 61 9.08 -8.02 -4.75
CA TYR A 61 8.48 -8.47 -5.99
C TYR A 61 7.61 -7.35 -6.56
N ILE A 62 7.76 -7.09 -7.85
CA ILE A 62 6.95 -6.12 -8.57
C ILE A 62 6.35 -6.82 -9.77
N TYR A 63 5.05 -6.66 -9.99
CA TYR A 63 4.37 -7.18 -11.17
C TYR A 63 3.51 -6.10 -11.81
N ASP A 64 3.81 -5.75 -13.05
CA ASP A 64 2.98 -4.89 -13.87
C ASP A 64 1.99 -5.75 -14.68
N ALA A 65 0.73 -5.74 -14.27
CA ALA A 65 -0.31 -6.52 -14.93
C ALA A 65 -0.69 -5.99 -16.32
N ARG A 66 -0.30 -4.76 -16.68
CA ARG A 66 -0.54 -4.15 -18.00
C ARG A 66 0.43 -4.71 -19.03
N SER A 67 1.73 -4.73 -18.70
CA SER A 67 2.77 -5.30 -19.55
C SER A 67 2.97 -6.81 -19.35
N LYS A 68 2.40 -7.37 -18.27
CA LYS A 68 2.63 -8.75 -17.80
C LYS A 68 4.10 -9.04 -17.51
N THR A 69 4.81 -8.03 -17.00
CA THR A 69 6.22 -8.14 -16.64
C THR A 69 6.35 -8.17 -15.14
N SER A 70 7.23 -9.02 -14.63
CA SER A 70 7.56 -9.07 -13.21
C SER A 70 9.06 -8.94 -12.97
N TRP A 71 9.39 -8.41 -11.80
CA TRP A 71 10.75 -8.26 -11.31
C TRP A 71 10.86 -8.74 -9.88
N SER A 72 12.01 -9.27 -9.51
CA SER A 72 12.30 -9.70 -8.15
C SER A 72 13.71 -9.33 -7.71
N GLY A 73 13.83 -8.98 -6.43
CA GLY A 73 15.07 -8.66 -5.75
C GLY A 73 15.06 -9.25 -4.35
N GLN A 74 16.25 -9.61 -3.86
CA GLN A 74 16.42 -10.16 -2.52
C GLN A 74 17.30 -9.24 -1.69
N MET A 75 17.01 -9.14 -0.39
CA MET A 75 17.82 -8.39 0.58
C MET A 75 18.11 -6.95 0.14
N ILE A 76 17.14 -6.29 -0.49
CA ILE A 76 17.28 -4.91 -0.95
C ILE A 76 17.10 -3.98 0.26
N ALA A 77 17.93 -2.95 0.36
CA ALA A 77 17.83 -1.97 1.44
C ALA A 77 16.48 -1.25 1.37
N LEU A 78 15.76 -1.23 2.48
CA LEU A 78 14.44 -0.60 2.57
C LEU A 78 14.45 0.89 2.16
N PRO A 79 15.48 1.71 2.48
CA PRO A 79 15.54 3.09 2.00
C PRO A 79 15.49 3.21 0.47
N ASP A 80 16.14 2.31 -0.26
CA ASP A 80 16.17 2.33 -1.74
C ASP A 80 14.81 1.96 -2.31
N ILE A 81 14.17 0.93 -1.76
CA ILE A 81 12.79 0.56 -2.10
C ILE A 81 11.85 1.74 -1.85
N ARG A 82 11.98 2.41 -0.71
CA ARG A 82 11.11 3.53 -0.36
C ARG A 82 11.31 4.72 -1.30
N ASP A 83 12.54 5.06 -1.71
CA ASP A 83 12.75 6.08 -2.74
C ASP A 83 12.10 5.70 -4.07
N ALA A 84 12.21 4.44 -4.49
CA ALA A 84 11.57 3.94 -5.70
C ALA A 84 10.04 4.03 -5.60
N VAL A 85 9.44 3.55 -4.51
CA VAL A 85 7.99 3.59 -4.27
C VAL A 85 7.50 5.03 -4.18
N ALA A 86 8.23 5.95 -3.54
CA ALA A 86 7.86 7.36 -3.44
C ALA A 86 7.63 8.00 -4.81
N ARG A 87 8.45 7.64 -5.81
CA ARG A 87 8.32 8.10 -7.21
C ARG A 87 7.14 7.47 -7.94
N LEU A 88 6.70 6.29 -7.50
CA LEU A 88 5.58 5.56 -8.08
C LEU A 88 4.23 5.95 -7.48
N LYS A 89 4.18 6.70 -6.37
CA LYS A 89 2.92 6.97 -5.65
C LYS A 89 1.81 7.53 -6.54
N VAL A 90 2.13 8.60 -7.28
CA VAL A 90 1.17 9.28 -8.17
C VAL A 90 0.71 8.36 -9.31
N PRO A 91 1.60 7.74 -10.12
CA PRO A 91 1.14 6.88 -11.20
C PRO A 91 0.43 5.63 -10.68
N LEU A 92 0.82 5.06 -9.53
CA LEU A 92 0.10 3.94 -8.91
C LEU A 92 -1.32 4.33 -8.51
N ALA A 93 -1.50 5.45 -7.80
CA ALA A 93 -2.83 5.90 -7.38
C ALA A 93 -3.71 6.33 -8.56
N THR A 94 -3.11 6.83 -9.64
CA THR A 94 -3.82 7.28 -10.85
C THR A 94 -4.31 6.09 -11.68
N TYR A 95 -3.45 5.10 -11.88
CA TYR A 95 -3.69 4.05 -12.85
C TYR A 95 -3.99 2.69 -12.22
N GLY A 96 -3.40 2.34 -11.07
CA GLY A 96 -3.41 0.97 -10.56
C GLY A 96 -2.81 -0.04 -11.56
N GLY A 97 -3.03 -1.32 -11.30
CA GLY A 97 -2.58 -2.40 -12.19
C GLY A 97 -1.15 -2.89 -11.97
N VAL A 98 -0.53 -2.47 -10.87
CA VAL A 98 0.81 -2.93 -10.47
C VAL A 98 0.70 -3.52 -9.07
N GLU A 99 1.24 -4.73 -8.92
CA GLU A 99 1.47 -5.33 -7.62
C GLU A 99 2.88 -4.96 -7.13
N ILE A 100 2.99 -4.59 -5.86
CA ILE A 100 4.27 -4.45 -5.18
C ILE A 100 4.18 -5.22 -3.87
N THR A 101 5.02 -6.24 -3.73
CA THR A 101 5.09 -7.08 -2.54
C THR A 101 6.47 -6.94 -1.91
N LEU A 102 6.50 -6.51 -0.66
CA LEU A 102 7.68 -6.49 0.20
C LEU A 102 7.55 -7.61 1.21
N PHE A 103 8.59 -8.42 1.41
CA PHE A 103 8.49 -9.52 2.35
C PHE A 103 9.82 -9.86 3.02
N THR A 104 9.66 -10.46 4.20
CA THR A 104 10.68 -11.01 5.06
C THR A 104 10.17 -12.38 5.55
N PRO A 105 10.97 -13.18 6.28
CA PRO A 105 10.47 -14.41 6.87
C PRO A 105 9.29 -14.23 7.85
N GLU A 106 9.13 -13.03 8.42
CA GLU A 106 8.16 -12.74 9.48
C GLU A 106 6.94 -11.95 9.00
N ASP A 107 7.14 -11.04 8.05
CA ASP A 107 6.12 -10.10 7.57
C ASP A 107 6.15 -9.96 6.04
N GLN A 108 4.97 -9.84 5.44
CA GLN A 108 4.74 -9.47 4.05
C GLN A 108 3.74 -8.31 3.98
N LEU A 109 4.06 -7.34 3.12
CA LEU A 109 3.24 -6.17 2.80
C LEU A 109 3.03 -6.13 1.29
N THR A 110 1.80 -6.31 0.84
CA THR A 110 1.44 -6.36 -0.58
C THR A 110 0.45 -5.26 -0.93
N LEU A 111 0.84 -4.39 -1.85
CA LEU A 111 -0.09 -3.55 -2.60
C LEU A 111 -0.52 -4.34 -3.85
N SER A 112 -1.80 -4.69 -3.94
CA SER A 112 -2.33 -5.44 -5.08
C SER A 112 -2.52 -4.54 -6.32
N PRO A 113 -2.63 -5.12 -7.53
CA PRO A 113 -3.00 -4.36 -8.73
C PRO A 113 -4.30 -3.60 -8.57
N GLN A 114 -5.20 -4.10 -7.71
CA GLN A 114 -6.50 -3.51 -7.43
C GLN A 114 -6.44 -2.31 -6.46
N LEU A 115 -5.25 -1.94 -5.98
CA LEU A 115 -5.03 -0.97 -4.92
C LEU A 115 -5.74 -1.37 -3.62
N GLU A 116 -5.60 -2.66 -3.27
CA GLU A 116 -5.89 -3.18 -1.94
C GLU A 116 -4.57 -3.47 -1.24
N LEU A 117 -4.52 -3.24 0.08
CA LEU A 117 -3.32 -3.50 0.86
C LEU A 117 -3.53 -4.74 1.71
N TYR A 118 -2.67 -5.73 1.52
CA TYR A 118 -2.63 -6.97 2.27
C TYR A 118 -1.38 -7.02 3.13
N ILE A 119 -1.55 -7.48 4.37
CA ILE A 119 -0.48 -7.66 5.33
C ILE A 119 -0.58 -9.09 5.84
N TYR A 120 0.51 -9.84 5.72
CA TYR A 120 0.65 -11.15 6.34
C TYR A 120 1.77 -11.08 7.38
N SER A 121 1.53 -11.62 8.57
CA SER A 121 2.54 -11.62 9.63
C SER A 121 2.42 -12.86 10.50
N ARG A 122 3.54 -13.29 11.07
CA ARG A 122 3.57 -14.31 12.15
C ARG A 122 3.17 -13.75 13.52
N SER A 123 2.95 -12.43 13.61
CA SER A 123 2.54 -11.75 14.85
C SER A 123 1.32 -10.85 14.63
N ASP A 124 0.64 -10.52 15.72
CA ASP A 124 -0.51 -9.60 15.72
C ASP A 124 -0.12 -8.11 15.75
N ARG A 125 1.18 -7.79 15.65
CA ARG A 125 1.71 -6.41 15.78
C ARG A 125 1.00 -5.39 14.89
N TRP A 126 0.58 -5.82 13.69
CA TRP A 126 -0.03 -4.95 12.69
C TRP A 126 -1.43 -4.46 13.07
N VAL A 127 -2.20 -5.20 13.88
CA VAL A 127 -3.52 -4.73 14.37
C VAL A 127 -3.35 -3.45 15.16
N TYR A 128 -2.40 -3.44 16.08
CA TYR A 128 -2.14 -2.29 16.94
C TYR A 128 -1.66 -1.08 16.13
N LEU A 129 -0.82 -1.34 15.11
CA LEU A 129 -0.34 -0.30 14.20
C LEU A 129 -1.48 0.29 13.35
N LEU A 130 -2.31 -0.56 12.73
CA LEU A 130 -3.45 -0.13 11.92
C LEU A 130 -4.45 0.68 12.75
N ASN A 131 -4.77 0.23 13.96
CA ASN A 131 -5.62 0.97 14.89
C ASN A 131 -5.03 2.35 15.25
N SER A 132 -3.71 2.44 15.44
CA SER A 132 -3.04 3.73 15.71
C SER A 132 -3.08 4.71 14.53
N MET A 133 -3.25 4.20 13.29
CA MET A 133 -3.34 4.99 12.06
C MET A 133 -4.77 5.50 11.76
N ASN A 134 -5.68 5.41 12.73
CA ASN A 134 -7.10 5.74 12.59
C ASN A 134 -7.84 4.90 11.53
N LEU A 135 -7.42 3.65 11.34
CA LEU A 135 -8.20 2.67 10.59
C LEU A 135 -9.09 1.90 11.57
N GLU A 136 -10.34 1.66 11.19
CA GLU A 136 -11.28 0.92 12.00
C GLU A 136 -11.25 -0.57 11.62
N GLU A 137 -11.08 -1.44 12.60
CA GLU A 137 -11.26 -2.88 12.41
C GLU A 137 -12.74 -3.19 12.17
N ARG A 138 -13.02 -4.02 11.16
CA ARG A 138 -14.37 -4.42 10.78
C ARG A 138 -14.44 -5.94 10.56
N ALA A 139 -15.56 -6.53 10.96
CA ALA A 139 -15.81 -7.96 10.76
C ALA A 139 -15.87 -8.33 9.27
N SER A 140 -16.36 -7.41 8.45
CA SER A 140 -16.25 -7.44 7.00
C SER A 140 -16.12 -6.02 6.49
N LEU A 141 -15.36 -5.86 5.42
CA LEU A 141 -15.40 -4.65 4.61
C LEU A 141 -16.49 -4.85 3.58
N GLU A 142 -17.27 -3.81 3.29
CA GLU A 142 -18.18 -3.86 2.16
C GLU A 142 -17.34 -4.22 0.93
N GLU A 143 -17.54 -5.43 0.40
CA GLU A 143 -17.06 -5.73 -0.94
C GLU A 143 -17.62 -4.64 -1.84
N ARG A 144 -16.79 -4.04 -2.69
CA ARG A 144 -17.29 -3.17 -3.76
C ARG A 144 -18.11 -4.05 -4.70
N LEU A 145 -19.35 -4.29 -4.30
CA LEU A 145 -20.34 -5.03 -5.02
C LEU A 145 -20.56 -4.22 -6.29
N TRP A 146 -20.29 -4.87 -7.43
CA TRP A 146 -20.47 -4.41 -8.83
C TRP A 146 -19.16 -4.09 -9.57
N GLY A 147 -18.49 -5.16 -10.02
CA GLY A 147 -18.21 -5.34 -11.45
C GLY A 147 -17.12 -4.52 -12.13
N ILE A 148 -16.27 -3.80 -11.42
CA ILE A 148 -15.22 -2.98 -12.05
C ILE A 148 -13.85 -3.59 -11.72
N GLN A 149 -13.13 -4.05 -12.74
CA GLN A 149 -11.67 -4.18 -12.66
C GLN A 149 -11.16 -2.84 -12.14
N SER A 150 -10.69 -2.78 -10.89
CA SER A 150 -10.47 -1.53 -10.15
C SER A 150 -9.36 -0.63 -10.71
N TRP A 151 -8.84 -1.02 -11.87
CA TRP A 151 -8.02 -0.26 -12.77
C TRP A 151 -8.40 -0.68 -14.21
N GLU A 152 -8.44 0.27 -15.13
CA GLU A 152 -8.70 -0.02 -16.55
C GLU A 152 -7.53 -0.82 -17.13
N ARG A 153 -7.74 -2.00 -17.72
CA ARG A 153 -6.68 -2.80 -18.38
C ARG A 153 -6.09 -2.16 -19.64
N ALA A 154 -6.52 -0.95 -20.00
CA ALA A 154 -5.94 -0.18 -21.08
C ALA A 154 -4.42 -0.01 -20.88
N PRO A 155 -3.63 0.18 -21.94
CA PRO A 155 -2.22 0.48 -21.77
C PRO A 155 -2.03 1.78 -20.95
N ALA A 156 -1.09 1.77 -20.01
CA ALA A 156 -0.63 2.98 -19.32
C ALA A 156 0.90 3.08 -19.41
N PRO A 157 1.46 3.48 -20.56
CA PRO A 157 2.90 3.45 -20.80
C PRO A 157 3.69 4.23 -19.75
N ALA A 158 3.19 5.39 -19.31
CA ALA A 158 3.83 6.19 -18.28
C ALA A 158 3.99 5.45 -16.94
N LEU A 159 3.04 4.58 -16.57
CA LEU A 159 3.16 3.73 -15.39
C LEU A 159 4.17 2.61 -15.63
N SER A 160 4.04 1.88 -16.74
CA SER A 160 4.93 0.76 -17.07
C SER A 160 6.40 1.21 -17.17
N ASP A 161 6.66 2.37 -17.79
CA ASP A 161 7.99 2.97 -17.89
C ASP A 161 8.52 3.38 -16.51
N ALA A 162 7.66 3.96 -15.66
CA ALA A 162 8.04 4.32 -14.30
C ALA A 162 8.38 3.09 -13.45
N VAL A 163 7.63 1.99 -13.60
CA VAL A 163 7.88 0.71 -12.93
C VAL A 163 9.18 0.09 -13.42
N ALA A 164 9.42 0.05 -14.73
CA ALA A 164 10.67 -0.43 -15.30
C ALA A 164 11.87 0.39 -14.77
N ALA A 165 11.76 1.72 -14.76
CA ALA A 165 12.79 2.59 -14.22
C ALA A 165 12.98 2.43 -12.70
N ALA A 166 11.94 2.03 -11.94
CA ALA A 166 12.08 1.67 -10.53
C ALA A 166 12.83 0.36 -10.37
N ALA A 167 12.51 -0.65 -11.18
CA ALA A 167 13.21 -1.93 -11.19
C ALA A 167 14.71 -1.78 -11.53
N GLU A 168 15.03 -0.95 -12.52
CA GLU A 168 16.42 -0.63 -12.88
C GLU A 168 17.18 0.04 -11.71
N ARG A 169 16.57 1.01 -11.03
CA ARG A 169 17.18 1.68 -9.86
C ARG A 169 17.48 0.72 -8.73
N LEU A 170 16.57 -0.22 -8.48
CA LEU A 170 16.74 -1.25 -7.46
C LEU A 170 17.67 -2.38 -7.90
N SER A 171 18.14 -2.37 -9.16
CA SER A 171 18.96 -3.44 -9.75
C SER A 171 18.30 -4.83 -9.63
N ILE A 172 16.97 -4.88 -9.69
CA ILE A 172 16.20 -6.12 -9.56
C ILE A 172 15.98 -6.77 -10.93
N LYS A 173 15.93 -8.10 -10.95
CA LYS A 173 15.94 -8.88 -12.19
C LYS A 173 14.52 -9.12 -12.67
N SER A 174 14.29 -9.05 -13.98
CA SER A 174 13.06 -9.57 -14.58
C SER A 174 12.97 -11.07 -14.32
N ALA A 175 11.80 -11.54 -13.90
CA ALA A 175 11.52 -12.96 -13.73
C ALA A 175 11.14 -13.64 -15.06
#